data_AF-A0A0L8IDB9-F1
#
_entry.id   AF-A0A0L8IDB9-F1
#
_cell.length_a   1.000
_cell.length_b   1.000
_cell.length_c   1.000
_cell.angle_alpha   90.00
_cell.angle_beta   90.00
_cell.angle_gamma   90.00
#
_symmetry.space_group_name_H-M   'P 1'
#
loop_
_entity.id
_entity.type
_entity.pdbx_description
1 polymer ?
#
loop_
_entity_poly.entity_id
_entity_poly.type
_entity_poly.pdbx_seq_one_letter_code
_entity_poly.pdbx_strand_id
1 'polypeptide(L)'
;MDKVFPNSSVNYTDVNWIRERATLAPANEAVDKLNDELLQKLKGTSEITFRSNDTTVDQNQAVQYPTEFLNTVRPIGMPPNNLTVKLGAPLMLLRNLDPPRLYFEHCNATRLMVKKMMPHVIEATILSGCGKGEDVFIPRIALIPSRTEITF
;
A
#
# COMPACT_ATOMS: atom_id res chain seq x y z
N MET A 1 -9.90 -17.35 5.19
CA MET A 1 -10.27 -15.95 5.53
C MET A 1 -11.19 -15.87 6.75
N ASP A 2 -12.31 -16.59 6.78
CA ASP A 2 -13.38 -16.39 7.77
C ASP A 2 -13.00 -16.73 9.23
N LYS A 3 -11.90 -17.47 9.43
CA LYS A 3 -11.34 -17.72 10.77
C LYS A 3 -10.70 -16.48 11.40
N VAL A 4 -10.04 -15.63 10.59
CA VAL A 4 -9.34 -14.42 11.05
C VAL A 4 -10.22 -13.18 10.88
N PHE A 5 -10.98 -13.12 9.79
CA PHE A 5 -11.88 -12.02 9.45
C PHE A 5 -13.35 -12.50 9.35
N PRO A 6 -13.98 -12.94 10.46
CA PRO A 6 -15.38 -13.36 10.46
C PRO A 6 -16.32 -12.16 10.22
N ASN A 7 -17.37 -12.35 9.43
CA ASN A 7 -18.37 -11.31 9.11
C ASN A 7 -17.73 -10.02 8.56
N SER A 8 -16.69 -10.18 7.73
CA SER A 8 -15.92 -9.08 7.17
C SER A 8 -16.80 -8.02 6.49
N SER A 9 -17.84 -8.44 5.77
CA SER A 9 -18.78 -7.55 5.08
C SER A 9 -19.57 -6.61 6.01
N VAL A 10 -19.58 -6.86 7.32
CA VAL A 10 -20.26 -6.04 8.34
C VAL A 10 -19.25 -5.27 9.19
N ASN A 11 -18.15 -5.93 9.58
CA ASN A 11 -17.22 -5.38 10.57
C ASN A 11 -16.08 -4.56 9.95
N TYR A 12 -15.95 -4.50 8.63
CA TYR A 12 -14.93 -3.69 7.95
C TYR A 12 -15.10 -2.18 8.10
N THR A 13 -16.20 -1.71 8.70
CA THR A 13 -16.35 -0.31 9.11
C THR A 13 -15.85 -0.06 10.53
N ASP A 14 -15.63 -1.10 11.33
CA ASP A 14 -15.11 -1.00 12.69
C ASP A 14 -13.59 -1.02 12.68
N VAL A 15 -13.02 0.16 12.94
CA VAL A 15 -11.58 0.40 13.00
C VAL A 15 -10.91 -0.47 14.08
N ASN A 16 -11.54 -0.66 15.25
CA ASN A 16 -10.96 -1.49 16.30
C ASN A 16 -10.95 -2.96 15.90
N TRP A 17 -12.00 -3.42 15.22
CA TRP A 17 -12.07 -4.78 14.71
C TRP A 17 -10.95 -5.08 13.70
N ILE A 18 -10.68 -4.16 12.76
CA ILE A 18 -9.59 -4.34 11.77
C ILE A 18 -8.22 -4.28 12.45
N ARG A 19 -8.05 -3.37 13.42
CA ARG A 19 -6.78 -3.11 14.10
C ARG A 19 -6.19 -4.36 14.75
N GLU A 20 -7.01 -5.20 15.35
CA GLU A 20 -6.60 -6.37 16.13
C GLU A 20 -6.27 -7.60 15.28
N ARG A 21 -6.44 -7.52 13.95
CA ARG A 21 -6.35 -8.68 13.05
C ARG A 21 -5.25 -8.48 12.01
N ALA A 22 -4.54 -9.56 11.71
CA ALA A 22 -3.55 -9.63 10.64
C ALA A 22 -3.46 -11.06 10.14
N THR A 23 -3.24 -11.22 8.83
CA THR A 23 -2.91 -12.51 8.23
C THR A 23 -1.47 -12.48 7.78
N LEU A 24 -0.73 -13.53 8.11
CA LEU A 24 0.64 -13.75 7.65
C LEU A 24 0.63 -14.96 6.72
N ALA A 25 1.32 -14.86 5.60
CA ALA A 25 1.50 -15.97 4.67
C ALA A 25 2.99 -16.12 4.32
N PRO A 26 3.46 -17.36 4.05
CA PRO A 26 4.88 -17.63 3.82
C PRO A 26 5.41 -17.11 2.48
N ALA A 27 4.53 -16.77 1.52
CA ALA A 27 4.89 -16.29 0.19
C ALA A 27 4.13 -15.01 -0.16
N ASN A 28 4.82 -14.06 -0.81
CA ASN A 28 4.22 -12.79 -1.23
C ASN A 28 3.04 -12.98 -2.19
N GLU A 29 3.09 -13.97 -3.09
CA GLU A 29 1.97 -14.28 -3.99
C GLU A 29 0.70 -14.68 -3.22
N ALA A 30 0.86 -15.40 -2.11
CA ALA A 30 -0.27 -15.74 -1.24
C ALA A 30 -0.79 -14.51 -0.48
N VAL A 31 0.10 -13.60 -0.06
CA VAL A 31 -0.28 -12.31 0.54
C VAL A 31 -1.06 -11.45 -0.45
N ASP A 32 -0.61 -11.35 -1.70
CA ASP A 32 -1.27 -10.58 -2.76
C ASP A 32 -2.70 -11.09 -2.99
N LYS A 33 -2.87 -12.41 -3.18
CA LYS A 33 -4.21 -13.02 -3.34
C LYS A 33 -5.12 -12.73 -2.15
N LEU A 34 -4.60 -12.86 -0.93
CA LEU A 34 -5.37 -12.57 0.28
C LEU A 34 -5.75 -11.09 0.36
N ASN A 35 -4.84 -10.17 0.05
CA ASN A 35 -5.11 -8.74 0.05
C ASN A 35 -6.19 -8.38 -0.98
N ASP A 36 -6.12 -8.94 -2.18
CA ASP A 36 -7.12 -8.73 -3.24
C ASP A 36 -8.50 -9.26 -2.82
N GLU A 37 -8.56 -10.46 -2.23
CA GLU A 37 -9.81 -11.02 -1.69
C GLU A 37 -10.43 -10.14 -0.59
N LEU A 38 -9.62 -9.59 0.33
CA LEU A 38 -10.11 -8.68 1.37
C LEU A 38 -10.61 -7.37 0.77
N LEU A 39 -9.87 -6.81 -0.19
CA LEU A 39 -10.23 -5.58 -0.86
C LEU A 39 -11.55 -5.72 -1.63
N GLN A 40 -11.80 -6.88 -2.25
CA GLN A 40 -13.09 -7.17 -2.91
C GLN A 40 -14.26 -7.28 -1.92
N LYS A 41 -14.03 -7.80 -0.71
CA LYS A 41 -15.05 -7.94 0.33
C LYS A 41 -15.40 -6.62 1.03
N LEU A 42 -14.57 -5.58 0.89
CA LEU A 42 -14.88 -4.25 1.38
C LEU A 42 -16.06 -3.64 0.62
N LYS A 43 -17.07 -3.18 1.37
CA LYS A 43 -18.24 -2.46 0.83
C LYS A 43 -17.95 -1.02 0.40
N GLY A 44 -16.69 -0.61 0.35
CA GLY A 44 -16.29 0.75 -0.04
C GLY A 44 -16.72 1.05 -1.47
N THR A 45 -17.63 2.01 -1.64
CA THR A 45 -18.22 2.40 -2.94
C THR A 45 -17.22 3.08 -3.87
N SER A 46 -16.12 3.58 -3.31
CA SER A 46 -15.09 4.31 -4.05
C SER A 46 -13.77 3.53 -4.04
N GLU A 47 -13.28 3.26 -5.24
CA GLU A 47 -12.01 2.61 -5.53
C GLU A 47 -11.19 3.54 -6.43
N ILE A 48 -9.90 3.70 -6.12
CA ILE A 48 -8.95 4.42 -6.99
C ILE A 48 -7.75 3.52 -7.21
N THR A 49 -7.32 3.38 -8.47
CA THR A 49 -6.06 2.74 -8.83
C THR A 49 -5.01 3.81 -9.10
N PHE A 50 -3.97 3.84 -8.26
CA PHE A 50 -2.78 4.65 -8.46
C PHE A 50 -1.79 3.86 -9.32
N ARG A 51 -1.37 4.44 -10.44
CA ARG A 51 -0.36 3.85 -11.33
C ARG A 51 1.01 4.46 -11.07
N SER A 52 2.04 3.63 -10.96
CA SER A 52 3.43 4.08 -10.89
C SER A 52 3.81 4.79 -12.20
N ASN A 53 4.89 5.58 -12.14
CA ASN A 53 5.43 6.27 -13.30
C ASN A 53 6.89 5.87 -13.33
N ASP A 54 7.08 4.60 -13.70
CA ASP A 54 8.37 3.95 -13.65
C ASP A 54 9.23 4.51 -14.79
N THR A 55 10.42 4.98 -14.42
CA THR A 55 11.38 5.56 -15.36
C THR A 55 12.75 4.96 -15.07
N THR A 56 13.57 4.81 -16.09
CA THR A 56 14.96 4.41 -15.93
C THR A 56 15.75 5.55 -15.30
N VAL A 57 16.70 5.23 -14.41
CA VAL A 57 17.58 6.24 -13.79
C VAL A 57 18.53 6.86 -14.83
N ASP A 58 18.89 6.08 -15.86
CA ASP A 58 19.64 6.54 -17.04
C ASP A 58 18.69 6.82 -18.21
N GLN A 59 18.65 8.07 -18.67
CA GLN A 59 17.81 8.51 -19.79
C GLN A 59 18.23 7.85 -21.11
N ASN A 60 19.49 7.41 -21.24
CA ASN A 60 19.97 6.71 -22.43
C ASN A 60 19.42 5.27 -22.52
N GLN A 61 19.04 4.68 -21.39
CA GLN A 61 18.38 3.37 -21.33
C GLN A 61 16.85 3.45 -21.47
N ALA A 62 16.26 4.66 -21.46
CA ALA A 62 14.82 4.84 -21.63
C ALA A 62 14.31 4.32 -23.00
N VAL A 63 15.19 4.31 -24.01
CA VAL A 63 14.91 3.71 -25.33
C VAL A 63 14.97 2.17 -25.29
N GLN A 64 15.73 1.61 -24.35
CA GLN A 64 15.96 0.17 -24.23
C GLN A 64 14.89 -0.55 -23.40
N TYR A 65 14.22 0.17 -22.50
CA TYR A 65 13.15 -0.36 -21.64
C TYR A 65 11.87 0.47 -21.83
N PRO A 66 11.00 0.09 -22.77
CA PRO A 66 9.73 0.79 -22.97
C PRO A 66 8.87 0.71 -21.72
N THR A 67 8.00 1.70 -21.53
CA THR A 67 7.12 1.78 -20.35
C THR A 67 6.27 0.52 -20.20
N GLU A 68 5.82 -0.08 -21.31
CA GLU A 68 5.10 -1.36 -21.34
C GLU A 68 5.88 -2.49 -20.66
N PHE A 69 7.19 -2.55 -20.86
CA PHE A 69 8.06 -3.50 -20.18
C PHE A 69 8.23 -3.14 -18.71
N LEU A 70 8.52 -1.88 -18.38
CA LEU A 70 8.66 -1.44 -16.99
C LEU A 70 7.40 -1.73 -16.17
N ASN A 71 6.23 -1.61 -16.80
CA ASN A 71 4.95 -1.88 -16.17
C ASN A 71 4.74 -3.35 -15.76
N THR A 72 5.48 -4.30 -16.35
CA THR A 72 5.38 -5.74 -16.02
C THR A 72 6.41 -6.17 -14.99
N VAL A 73 7.46 -5.37 -14.76
CA VAL A 73 8.51 -5.70 -13.80
C VAL A 73 7.93 -5.65 -12.38
N ARG A 74 8.26 -6.66 -11.57
CA ARG A 74 7.98 -6.69 -10.13
C ARG A 74 9.30 -6.81 -9.36
N PRO A 75 10.04 -5.69 -9.17
CA PRO A 75 11.30 -5.72 -8.45
C PRO A 75 11.06 -6.17 -7.00
N ILE A 76 11.96 -6.98 -6.47
CA ILE A 76 11.88 -7.43 -5.07
C ILE A 76 11.94 -6.20 -4.16
N GLY A 77 10.93 -6.04 -3.30
CA GLY A 77 10.84 -4.94 -2.35
C GLY A 77 10.29 -3.63 -2.93
N MET A 78 9.72 -3.65 -4.14
CA MET A 78 8.90 -2.57 -4.67
C MET A 78 7.41 -2.94 -4.66
N PRO A 79 6.52 -1.95 -4.42
CA PRO A 79 5.08 -2.16 -4.58
C PRO A 79 4.75 -2.43 -6.06
N PRO A 80 3.60 -3.06 -6.34
CA PRO A 80 3.14 -3.24 -7.71
C PRO A 80 2.93 -1.89 -8.41
N ASN A 81 3.11 -1.88 -9.74
CA ASN A 81 2.86 -0.71 -10.58
C ASN A 81 1.44 -0.15 -10.38
N ASN A 82 0.44 -1.02 -10.25
CA ASN A 82 -0.92 -0.62 -9.94
C ASN A 82 -1.21 -0.87 -8.46
N LEU A 83 -1.47 0.21 -7.73
CA LEU A 83 -1.95 0.16 -6.35
C LEU A 83 -3.43 0.54 -6.33
N THR A 84 -4.30 -0.46 -6.22
CA THR A 84 -5.74 -0.26 -6.05
C THR A 84 -6.09 -0.13 -4.58
N VAL A 85 -6.80 0.94 -4.22
CA VAL A 85 -7.18 1.26 -2.85
C VAL A 85 -8.67 1.61 -2.78
N LYS A 86 -9.29 1.25 -1.66
CA LYS A 86 -10.69 1.56 -1.38
C LYS A 86 -10.82 2.41 -0.13
N LEU A 87 -11.90 3.17 -0.06
CA LEU A 87 -12.29 3.88 1.15
C LEU A 87 -12.49 2.87 2.31
N GLY A 88 -11.88 3.14 3.47
CA GLY A 88 -11.92 2.25 4.62
C GLY A 88 -11.05 1.00 4.49
N ALA A 89 -10.17 0.92 3.49
CA ALA A 89 -9.19 -0.16 3.42
C ALA A 89 -8.03 0.10 4.39
N PRO A 90 -7.53 -0.94 5.09
CA PRO A 90 -6.28 -0.83 5.84
C PRO A 90 -5.09 -0.70 4.88
N LEU A 91 -4.16 0.18 5.22
CA LEU A 91 -2.90 0.39 4.52
C LEU A 91 -1.71 0.17 5.47
N MET A 92 -0.58 -0.21 4.90
CA MET A 92 0.67 -0.33 5.64
C MET A 92 1.77 0.43 4.91
N LEU A 93 2.51 1.27 5.63
CA LEU A 93 3.67 1.96 5.07
C LEU A 93 4.85 1.00 4.92
N LEU A 94 5.40 0.95 3.69
CA LEU A 94 6.55 0.13 3.34
C LEU A 94 7.90 0.80 3.64
N ARG A 95 7.93 2.13 3.77
CA ARG A 95 9.12 2.91 4.13
C ARG A 95 8.71 4.08 5.03
N ASN A 96 9.64 4.51 5.88
CA ASN A 96 9.51 5.76 6.61
C ASN A 96 9.38 6.92 5.61
N LEU A 97 8.40 7.78 5.86
CA LEU A 97 8.27 9.08 5.22
C LEU A 97 8.95 10.09 6.14
N ASP A 98 9.83 10.95 5.60
CA ASP A 98 10.43 12.08 6.32
C ASP A 98 9.56 13.37 6.29
N PRO A 99 8.35 13.40 6.88
CA PRO A 99 7.77 14.63 7.43
C PRO A 99 8.00 14.77 8.94
N PRO A 100 8.06 16.00 9.48
CA PRO A 100 8.23 16.27 10.91
C PRO A 100 7.11 15.70 11.81
N ARG A 101 5.96 15.28 11.25
CA ARG A 101 4.84 14.66 11.97
C ARG A 101 4.88 13.13 12.01
N LEU A 102 5.71 12.51 11.18
CA LEU A 102 5.99 11.06 11.20
C LEU A 102 7.32 10.75 11.89
N TYR A 103 7.87 11.76 12.60
CA TYR A 103 9.11 11.70 13.37
C TYR A 103 8.93 10.98 14.71
N PHE A 104 8.39 9.77 14.66
CA PHE A 104 8.54 8.83 15.75
C PHE A 104 9.08 7.54 15.17
N GLU A 105 10.38 7.39 15.39
CA GLU A 105 11.25 6.24 15.21
C GLU A 105 10.51 4.94 14.85
N HIS A 106 10.86 4.37 13.68
CA HIS A 106 10.40 3.07 13.17
C HIS A 106 8.92 2.99 12.70
N CYS A 107 8.58 3.77 11.66
CA CYS A 107 7.27 3.71 10.97
C CYS A 107 7.16 2.61 9.88
N ASN A 108 8.08 1.65 9.83
CA ASN A 108 7.87 0.44 9.05
C ASN A 108 6.72 -0.34 9.69
N ALA A 109 5.76 -0.78 8.87
CA ALA A 109 4.56 -1.47 9.34
C ALA A 109 3.53 -0.63 10.11
N THR A 110 3.59 0.72 10.05
CA THR A 110 2.50 1.56 10.57
C THR A 110 1.21 1.26 9.82
N ARG A 111 0.19 0.84 10.56
CA ARG A 111 -1.13 0.55 10.02
C ARG A 111 -1.96 1.83 9.94
N LEU A 112 -2.52 2.07 8.78
CA LEU A 112 -3.34 3.24 8.47
C LEU A 112 -4.71 2.79 7.95
N MET A 113 -5.70 3.68 7.99
CA MET A 113 -7.02 3.46 7.38
C MET A 113 -7.30 4.53 6.36
N VAL A 114 -7.66 4.15 5.13
CA VAL A 114 -8.01 5.13 4.08
C VAL A 114 -9.27 5.90 4.48
N LYS A 115 -9.13 7.22 4.60
CA LYS A 115 -10.21 8.15 4.92
C LYS A 115 -10.67 8.93 3.69
N LYS A 116 -9.75 9.28 2.78
CA LYS A 116 -10.06 9.93 1.50
C LYS A 116 -8.97 9.65 0.47
N MET A 117 -9.35 9.54 -0.79
CA MET A 117 -8.41 9.36 -1.90
C MET A 117 -8.58 10.52 -2.88
N MET A 118 -7.46 11.16 -3.23
CA MET A 118 -7.34 12.25 -4.19
C MET A 118 -6.31 11.84 -5.27
N PRO A 119 -6.27 12.49 -6.44
CA PRO A 119 -5.44 12.05 -7.56
C PRO A 119 -3.95 11.80 -7.25
N HIS A 120 -3.37 12.54 -6.30
CA HIS A 120 -1.95 12.46 -5.95
C HIS A 120 -1.68 12.29 -4.45
N VAL A 121 -2.72 12.19 -3.63
CA VAL A 121 -2.63 12.17 -2.16
C VAL A 121 -3.69 11.23 -1.58
N ILE A 122 -3.28 10.39 -0.64
CA ILE A 122 -4.19 9.59 0.18
C ILE A 122 -4.24 10.20 1.57
N GLU A 123 -5.43 10.54 2.05
CA GLU A 123 -5.67 10.89 3.46
C GLU A 123 -6.00 9.61 4.22
N ALA A 124 -5.27 9.34 5.29
CA ALA A 124 -5.45 8.15 6.10
C ALA A 124 -5.31 8.46 7.59
N THR A 125 -6.00 7.69 8.43
CA THR A 125 -5.91 7.81 9.90
C THR A 125 -4.96 6.75 10.45
N ILE A 126 -4.09 7.13 11.38
CA ILE A 126 -3.14 6.20 12.02
C ILE A 126 -3.88 5.26 12.99
N LEU A 127 -3.69 3.95 12.82
CA LEU A 127 -4.33 2.92 13.65
C LEU A 127 -3.46 2.44 14.83
N SER A 128 -2.15 2.65 14.76
CA SER A 128 -1.18 2.08 15.71
C SER A 128 -0.02 3.04 16.00
N GLY A 129 0.52 2.98 17.21
CA GLY A 129 1.66 3.81 17.63
C GLY A 129 1.25 5.08 18.38
N CYS A 130 2.21 5.96 18.61
CA CYS A 130 2.03 7.22 19.34
C CYS A 130 1.14 8.23 18.60
N GLY A 131 1.12 8.21 17.27
CA GLY A 131 0.26 9.07 16.45
C GLY A 131 -1.17 8.54 16.25
N LYS A 132 -1.64 7.58 17.06
CA LYS A 132 -2.95 6.94 16.87
C LYS A 132 -4.08 7.98 16.82
N GLY A 133 -4.94 7.87 15.82
CA GLY A 133 -6.10 8.74 15.62
C GLY A 133 -5.80 10.03 14.87
N GLU A 134 -4.53 10.37 14.66
CA GLU A 134 -4.14 11.48 13.82
C GLU A 134 -4.36 11.15 12.34
N ASP A 135 -4.71 12.17 11.57
CA ASP A 135 -4.83 12.09 10.13
C ASP A 135 -3.49 12.47 9.47
N VAL A 136 -3.11 11.68 8.47
CA VAL A 136 -1.90 11.85 7.68
C VAL A 136 -2.21 11.89 6.20
N PHE A 137 -1.42 12.67 5.47
CA PHE A 137 -1.48 12.77 4.02
C PHE A 137 -0.27 12.06 3.43
N ILE A 138 -0.53 11.06 2.60
CA ILE A 138 0.48 10.28 1.89
C ILE A 138 0.52 10.79 0.44
N PRO A 139 1.50 11.63 0.07
CA PRO A 139 1.69 12.01 -1.32
C PRO A 139 2.27 10.84 -2.12
N ARG A 140 2.26 10.96 -3.44
CA ARG A 140 3.04 10.07 -4.31
C ARG A 140 4.53 10.19 -3.99
N ILE A 141 5.18 9.07 -3.72
CA ILE A 141 6.61 9.01 -3.37
C ILE A 141 7.37 8.36 -4.52
N ALA A 142 8.46 8.99 -4.96
CA ALA A 142 9.38 8.37 -5.90
C ALA A 142 10.20 7.30 -5.16
N LEU A 143 10.19 6.07 -5.69
CA LEU A 143 10.99 4.97 -5.16
C LEU A 143 12.11 4.66 -6.15
N ILE A 144 13.34 4.71 -5.66
CA ILE A 144 14.51 4.25 -6.40
C ILE A 144 14.90 2.89 -5.78
N PRO A 145 14.93 1.79 -6.57
CA PRO A 145 15.37 0.50 -6.07
C PRO A 145 16.87 0.56 -5.75
N SER A 146 17.26 0.09 -4.58
CA SER A 146 18.67 0.04 -4.16
C SER A 146 19.44 -1.12 -4.79
N ARG A 147 18.74 -2.08 -5.40
CA ARG A 147 19.32 -3.24 -6.07
C ARG A 147 18.71 -3.35 -7.46
N THR A 148 19.54 -3.24 -8.49
CA THR A 148 19.15 -3.23 -9.91
C THR A 148 19.06 -4.63 -10.53
N GLU A 149 19.07 -5.68 -9.71
CA GLU A 149 19.00 -7.06 -10.18
C GLU A 149 17.56 -7.37 -10.61
N ILE A 150 17.22 -6.97 -11.84
CA ILE A 150 16.07 -7.50 -12.56
C ILE A 150 16.50 -8.87 -13.07
N THR A 151 16.26 -9.93 -12.30
CA THR A 151 16.45 -11.29 -12.77
C THR A 151 15.36 -11.63 -13.78
N PHE A 152 15.80 -11.99 -14.99
CA PHE A 152 14.99 -12.45 -16.13
C PHE A 152 14.55 -13.91 -15.96
#